data_AF-A0A6L8TZ14-F1
#
_entry.id   AF-A0A6L8TZ14-F1
#
_cell.length_a   1.000
_cell.length_b   1.000
_cell.length_c   1.000
_cell.angle_alpha   90.00
_cell.angle_beta   90.00
_cell.angle_gamma   90.00
#
_symmetry.space_group_name_H-M   'P 1'
#
loop_
_entity.id
_entity.type
_entity.pdbx_description
1 polymer ?
#
loop_
_entity_poly.entity_id
_entity_poly.type
_entity_poly.pdbx_seq_one_letter_code
_entity_poly.pdbx_strand_id
1 'polypeptide(L)' 'IIIKKEHSQWLQRALDSLPEKQRTAIVLSKYDDLSQKEIAEIMKTSEGAVEALLHRAKKKLREKLSGRIPKKNK' A
#
# COMPACT_ATOMS: atom_id res chain seq x y z
N ILE A 1 -22.37 8.55 -7.56
CA ILE A 1 -21.07 7.97 -7.12
C ILE A 1 -21.23 7.41 -5.69
N ILE A 2 -21.85 6.23 -5.53
CA ILE A 2 -22.18 5.67 -4.20
C ILE A 2 -21.26 4.49 -3.85
N ILE A 3 -20.61 3.87 -4.85
CA ILE A 3 -19.62 2.78 -4.66
C ILE A 3 -18.33 3.28 -3.98
N LYS A 4 -18.02 4.59 -3.98
CA LYS A 4 -16.77 5.12 -3.38
C LYS A 4 -16.78 5.15 -1.84
N LYS A 5 -17.92 5.26 -1.16
CA LYS A 5 -17.95 5.59 0.28
C LYS A 5 -17.70 4.39 1.19
N GLU A 6 -18.26 3.22 0.87
CA GLU A 6 -18.07 2.00 1.67
C GLU A 6 -16.72 1.31 1.40
N HIS A 7 -16.26 1.29 0.14
CA HIS A 7 -14.91 0.82 -0.20
C HIS A 7 -13.81 1.70 0.40
N SER A 8 -14.07 3.01 0.56
CA SER A 8 -13.12 3.97 1.11
C SER A 8 -12.81 3.70 2.59
N GLN A 9 -13.80 3.42 3.44
CA GLN A 9 -13.55 3.26 4.88
C GLN A 9 -12.68 2.04 5.21
N TRP A 10 -12.92 0.91 4.55
CA TRP A 10 -12.13 -0.30 4.82
C TRP A 10 -10.72 -0.20 4.23
N LEU A 11 -10.57 0.36 3.02
CA LEU A 11 -9.25 0.63 2.46
C LEU A 11 -8.45 1.58 3.36
N GLN A 12 -9.10 2.62 3.88
CA GLN A 12 -8.49 3.56 4.80
C GLN A 12 -8.05 2.87 6.10
N ARG A 13 -8.90 2.06 6.73
CA ARG A 13 -8.52 1.23 7.89
C ARG A 13 -7.38 0.26 7.60
N ALA A 14 -7.31 -0.28 6.38
CA ALA A 14 -6.22 -1.16 5.97
C ALA A 14 -4.90 -0.38 5.85
N LEU A 15 -4.92 0.80 5.22
CA LEU A 15 -3.77 1.70 5.14
C LEU A 15 -3.34 2.21 6.53
N ASP A 16 -4.30 2.54 7.40
CA ASP A 16 -4.06 3.01 8.76
C ASP A 16 -3.37 1.97 9.66
N SER A 17 -3.49 0.70 9.29
CA SER A 17 -2.78 -0.37 10.00
C SER A 17 -1.35 -0.62 9.53
N LEU A 18 -0.92 0.06 8.48
CA LEU A 18 0.47 0.01 8.05
C LEU A 18 1.32 0.93 8.93
N PRO A 19 2.55 0.50 9.29
CA PRO A 19 3.57 1.42 9.78
C PRO A 19 3.73 2.59 8.84
N GLU A 20 3.98 3.77 9.38
CA GLU A 20 4.01 5.04 8.64
C GLU A 20 4.83 4.95 7.35
N LYS A 21 6.09 4.50 7.43
CA LYS A 21 6.97 4.36 6.24
C LYS A 21 6.40 3.42 5.16
N GLN A 22 5.69 2.37 5.55
CA GLN A 22 5.05 1.44 4.60
C GLN A 22 3.84 2.09 3.93
N ARG A 23 3.07 2.87 4.69
CA ARG A 23 1.94 3.65 4.17
C ARG A 23 2.41 4.71 3.19
N THR A 24 3.40 5.52 3.58
CA THR A 24 3.97 6.58 2.73
C THR A 24 4.46 6.01 1.40
N ALA A 25 5.24 4.93 1.42
CA ALA A 25 5.72 4.29 0.19
C ALA A 25 4.57 3.81 -0.72
N ILE A 26 3.52 3.20 -0.15
CA ILE A 26 2.35 2.77 -0.93
C ILE A 26 1.57 3.95 -1.49
N VAL A 27 1.42 5.04 -0.73
CA VAL A 27 0.68 6.23 -1.17
C VAL A 27 1.40 6.85 -2.37
N LEU A 28 2.69 7.13 -2.23
CA LEU A 28 3.51 7.69 -3.30
C LEU A 28 3.51 6.80 -4.56
N SER A 29 3.55 5.47 -4.38
CA SER A 29 3.55 4.53 -5.50
C SER A 29 2.18 4.35 -6.18
N LYS A 30 1.05 4.53 -5.47
CA LYS A 30 -0.29 4.19 -5.99
C LYS A 30 -1.21 5.36 -6.25
N TYR A 31 -1.01 6.47 -5.55
CA TYR A 31 -1.80 7.68 -5.75
C TYR A 31 -1.03 8.69 -6.58
N ASP A 32 0.28 8.81 -6.35
CA ASP A 32 1.14 9.76 -7.05
C ASP A 32 1.88 9.12 -8.26
N ASP A 33 1.69 7.81 -8.48
CA ASP A 33 2.26 6.99 -9.56
C ASP A 33 3.79 7.11 -9.72
N LEU A 34 4.49 7.39 -8.61
CA LEU A 34 5.93 7.60 -8.59
C LEU A 34 6.71 6.29 -8.72
N SER A 35 7.86 6.37 -9.39
CA SER A 35 8.83 5.27 -9.47
C SER A 35 9.52 5.01 -8.13
N GLN A 36 10.08 3.82 -7.94
CA GLN A 36 10.81 3.49 -6.70
C GLN A 36 11.99 4.42 -6.45
N LYS A 37 12.63 4.90 -7.52
CA LYS A 37 13.70 5.89 -7.48
C LYS A 37 13.22 7.23 -6.95
N GLU A 38 12.15 7.80 -7.49
CA GLU A 38 11.58 9.07 -7.02
C GLU A 38 11.12 8.97 -5.57
N ILE A 39 10.51 7.84 -5.19
CA ILE A 39 10.11 7.57 -3.81
C ILE A 39 11.34 7.51 -2.90
N ALA A 40 12.43 6.88 -3.34
CA ALA A 40 13.67 6.77 -2.57
C ALA A 40 14.29 8.16 -2.33
N GLU A 41 14.27 9.02 -3.34
CA GLU A 41 14.72 10.42 -3.24
C GLU A 41 13.85 11.21 -2.24
N ILE A 42 12.51 11.14 -2.36
CA ILE A 42 11.57 11.82 -1.45
C ILE A 42 11.73 11.33 -0.01
N MET A 43 11.83 10.02 0.18
CA MET A 43 11.93 9.38 1.49
C MET A 43 13.35 9.39 2.06
N LYS A 44 14.33 9.94 1.33
CA LYS A 44 15.75 9.99 1.69
C LYS A 44 16.28 8.61 2.09
N THR A 45 16.01 7.61 1.26
CA THR A 45 16.39 6.21 1.47
C THR A 45 16.84 5.57 0.15
N SER A 46 17.15 4.27 0.14
CA SER A 46 17.54 3.55 -1.09
C SER A 46 16.34 2.94 -1.81
N GLU A 47 16.46 2.71 -3.12
CA GLU A 47 15.44 2.01 -3.90
C GLU A 47 15.11 0.63 -3.30
N GLY A 48 16.13 -0.13 -2.88
CA GLY A 48 15.93 -1.42 -2.21
C GLY A 48 15.18 -1.32 -0.87
N ALA A 49 15.36 -0.22 -0.12
CA ALA A 49 14.57 0.03 1.08
C ALA A 49 13.10 0.35 0.75
N VAL A 50 12.85 1.11 -0.32
CA VAL A 50 11.51 1.38 -0.86
C VAL A 50 10.85 0.07 -1.31
N GLU A 51 11.55 -0.76 -2.07
CA GLU A 51 11.06 -2.07 -2.52
C GLU A 51 10.63 -2.93 -1.32
N ALA A 52 11.48 -3.02 -0.30
CA ALA A 52 11.19 -3.78 0.91
C ALA A 52 9.98 -3.21 1.68
N LEU A 53 9.83 -1.87 1.74
CA LEU A 53 8.66 -1.22 2.33
C LEU A 53 7.39 -1.56 1.54
N LEU A 54 7.40 -1.43 0.21
CA LEU A 54 6.28 -1.75 -0.66
C LEU A 54 5.88 -3.22 -0.58
N HIS A 55 6.86 -4.13 -0.58
CA HIS A 55 6.60 -5.56 -0.46
C HIS A 55 5.93 -5.91 0.87
N ARG A 56 6.47 -5.41 2.00
CA ARG A 56 5.87 -5.62 3.33
C ARG A 56 4.48 -5.01 3.44
N ALA A 57 4.28 -3.82 2.88
CA ALA A 57 2.99 -3.16 2.87
C ALA A 57 1.95 -3.99 2.09
N LYS A 58 2.28 -4.43 0.87
CA LYS A 58 1.42 -5.30 0.05
C LYS A 58 1.10 -6.61 0.77
N LYS A 59 2.07 -7.23 1.44
CA LYS A 59 1.86 -8.47 2.21
C LYS A 59 0.84 -8.25 3.34
N LYS A 60 1.03 -7.22 4.17
CA LYS A 60 0.11 -6.89 5.27
C LYS A 60 -1.29 -6.54 4.79
N LEU A 61 -1.38 -5.74 3.73
CA LEU A 61 -2.66 -5.45 3.10
C LEU A 61 -3.28 -6.76 2.61
N ARG A 62 -2.58 -7.58 1.82
CA ARG A 62 -3.12 -8.86 1.35
C ARG A 62 -3.62 -9.73 2.48
N GLU A 63 -2.88 -9.89 3.58
CA GLU A 63 -3.33 -10.66 4.75
C GLU A 63 -4.66 -10.13 5.29
N LYS A 64 -4.77 -8.81 5.50
CA LYS A 64 -6.01 -8.17 5.97
C LYS A 64 -7.17 -8.28 4.99
N LEU A 65 -6.90 -8.19 3.69
CA LEU A 65 -7.93 -8.22 2.66
C LEU A 65 -8.32 -9.67 2.29
N SER A 66 -7.40 -10.63 2.44
CA SER A 66 -7.59 -12.06 2.11
C SER A 66 -8.55 -12.79 3.06
N GLY A 67 -8.81 -12.23 4.25
CA GLY A 67 -9.93 -12.67 5.09
C GLY A 67 -11.31 -12.35 4.49
N ARG A 68 -11.38 -11.57 3.40
CA ARG A 68 -12.62 -11.18 2.70
C ARG A 68 -12.63 -11.44 1.19
N ILE A 69 -11.48 -11.57 0.54
CA ILE A 69 -11.41 -11.83 -0.91
C ILE A 69 -11.27 -13.34 -1.12
N PRO A 70 -12.28 -14.05 -1.70
CA PRO A 70 -12.12 -15.46 -2.05
C PRO A 70 -10.91 -15.58 -2.96
N LYS A 71 -9.98 -16.48 -2.61
CA LYS A 71 -8.76 -16.73 -3.37
C LYS A 71 -9.18 -16.95 -4.83
N LYS A 72 -8.77 -16.05 -5.72
CA LYS A 72 -8.84 -16.30 -7.15
C LYS A 72 -7.85 -17.42 -7.42
N ASN A 73 -8.36 -18.64 -7.53
CA ASN A 73 -7.59 -19.82 -7.90
C ASN A 73 -6.82 -19.50 -9.19
N LYS A 74 -5.52 -19.80 -9.18
CA LYS A 74 -4.75 -19.94 -10.41
C LYS A 74 -5.24 -21.17 -11.16
#